data_AF-A0A2I0B710-F1
#
_entry.id   AF-A0A2I0B710-F1
#
_cell.length_a   1.000
_cell.length_b   1.000
_cell.length_c   1.000
_cell.angle_alpha   90.00
_cell.angle_beta   90.00
_cell.angle_gamma   90.00
#
_symmetry.space_group_name_H-M   'P 1'
#
loop_
_entity.id
_entity.type
_entity.pdbx_description
1 polymer ?
#
loop_
_entity_poly.entity_id
_entity_poly.type
_entity_poly.pdbx_seq_one_letter_code
_entity_poly.pdbx_strand_id
1 'polypeptide(L)'
;MKEGIKEKERVPPVASNVTLGIEGAGSNLGKRLFEIRREEEKILESTSQILEVVKSLKGKEEGEACHLRRIEELEGALLQVTKRSQGDHRKELGKLYRLENKLASLALSNAEWAGKSEAARGEFHRSLSDVSQAHSAHVKNFQKRIKELYNEREALKEERDWLRGEVVKAREVSSGAKKTTFETRRREELLKSEVRSLRALVENSSGWRGRRMEDLEEAVRRAVNIVSALPVGHHVKNQAAFEVLLQTLVNVSILDQENIRGPAVLPFCGPKGPNKFFDAGSHGPEEVPPANSFVGWGYHLSPLCRSPEEGQITPLKARWLGQSVPPAAPQQASPREGR
;
A
#
# COMPACT_ATOMS: atom_id res chain seq x y z
N MET A 1 -51.76 21.71 102.75
CA MET A 1 -52.69 20.60 103.02
C MET A 1 -52.10 19.77 104.15
N LYS A 2 -52.90 19.43 105.18
CA LYS A 2 -52.87 18.23 106.08
C LYS A 2 -51.53 17.74 106.69
N GLU A 3 -51.44 17.09 107.85
CA GLU A 3 -52.26 16.89 109.07
C GLU A 3 -51.33 16.16 110.07
N GLY A 4 -51.20 16.47 111.35
CA GLY A 4 -51.65 17.65 112.11
C GLY A 4 -51.59 17.43 113.64
N ILE A 5 -51.10 18.44 114.39
CA ILE A 5 -51.47 18.77 115.79
C ILE A 5 -51.43 17.64 116.85
N LYS A 6 -50.58 17.80 117.88
CA LYS A 6 -50.99 17.57 119.29
C LYS A 6 -50.05 18.22 120.31
N GLU A 7 -50.31 19.50 120.52
CA GLU A 7 -49.91 20.25 121.71
C GLU A 7 -50.86 19.91 122.87
N LYS A 8 -50.36 19.84 124.11
CA LYS A 8 -51.18 19.96 125.32
C LYS A 8 -50.49 20.80 126.39
N GLU A 9 -51.22 21.81 126.83
CA GLU A 9 -50.82 22.94 127.66
C GLU A 9 -51.17 22.72 129.16
N ARG A 10 -50.65 23.58 130.04
CA ARG A 10 -51.00 23.82 131.47
C ARG A 10 -50.59 22.73 132.49
N VAL A 11 -49.85 22.99 133.58
CA VAL A 11 -49.59 24.20 134.44
C VAL A 11 -50.80 24.49 135.40
N PRO A 12 -50.59 24.80 136.71
CA PRO A 12 -51.33 24.17 137.83
C PRO A 12 -52.18 25.22 138.62
N PRO A 13 -52.39 25.20 139.97
CA PRO A 13 -52.46 24.15 141.02
C PRO A 13 -53.82 24.18 141.80
N VAL A 14 -53.91 23.55 142.99
CA VAL A 14 -54.66 23.94 144.23
C VAL A 14 -55.33 22.76 144.99
N ALA A 15 -55.28 22.87 146.32
CA ALA A 15 -55.54 21.92 147.40
C ALA A 15 -56.93 21.24 147.54
N SER A 16 -56.91 20.04 148.14
CA SER A 16 -57.77 19.58 149.27
C SER A 16 -57.40 18.11 149.59
N ASN A 17 -57.47 17.58 150.81
CA ASN A 17 -57.65 18.18 152.14
C ASN A 17 -56.84 17.41 153.19
N VAL A 18 -56.58 18.06 154.32
CA VAL A 18 -56.00 17.44 155.53
C VAL A 18 -56.98 16.42 156.12
N THR A 19 -56.48 15.25 156.53
CA THR A 19 -57.07 14.49 157.64
C THR A 19 -55.97 14.13 158.63
N LEU A 20 -56.16 14.57 159.87
CA LEU A 20 -55.12 14.62 160.90
C LEU A 20 -55.19 13.35 161.77
N GLY A 21 -54.25 12.43 161.59
CA GLY A 21 -54.10 11.19 162.38
C GLY A 21 -52.76 11.18 163.09
N ILE A 22 -52.74 11.57 164.37
CA ILE A 22 -51.51 11.68 165.17
C ILE A 22 -51.16 10.33 165.77
N GLU A 23 -50.13 9.65 165.24
CA GLU A 23 -49.26 8.78 166.05
C GLU A 23 -47.95 8.41 165.32
N GLY A 24 -46.85 8.25 166.06
CA GLY A 24 -45.62 7.63 165.53
C GLY A 24 -44.60 8.52 164.80
N ALA A 25 -44.58 9.84 165.01
CA ALA A 25 -43.72 10.78 164.27
C ALA A 25 -42.19 10.74 164.61
N GLY A 26 -41.69 9.74 165.33
CA GLY A 26 -40.32 9.71 165.85
C GLY A 26 -39.29 8.93 165.02
N SER A 27 -39.63 7.74 164.51
CA SER A 27 -38.65 6.74 164.04
C SER A 27 -38.46 6.66 162.51
N ASN A 28 -39.44 7.11 161.73
CA ASN A 28 -39.38 7.03 160.26
C ASN A 28 -38.60 8.19 159.60
N LEU A 29 -38.30 9.27 160.34
CA LEU A 29 -37.62 10.45 159.80
C LEU A 29 -36.17 10.12 159.39
N GLY A 30 -35.43 9.41 160.25
CA GLY A 30 -34.04 9.04 159.99
C GLY A 30 -33.86 8.08 158.81
N LYS A 31 -34.82 7.16 158.61
CA LYS A 31 -34.79 6.19 157.50
C LYS A 31 -35.02 6.87 156.15
N ARG A 32 -36.03 7.76 156.08
CA ARG A 32 -36.26 8.62 154.91
C ARG A 32 -35.07 9.54 154.63
N LEU A 33 -34.44 10.14 155.65
CA LEU A 33 -33.25 10.97 155.46
C LEU A 33 -32.05 10.18 154.92
N PHE A 34 -31.89 8.92 155.31
CA PHE A 34 -30.85 8.04 154.76
C PHE A 34 -31.12 7.64 153.30
N GLU A 35 -32.38 7.34 152.95
CA GLU A 35 -32.80 7.07 151.58
C GLU A 35 -32.67 8.31 150.68
N ILE A 36 -33.04 9.50 151.19
CA ILE A 36 -32.82 10.79 150.51
C ILE A 36 -31.33 10.99 150.26
N ARG A 37 -30.46 10.83 151.28
CA ARG A 37 -29.00 10.93 151.09
C ARG A 37 -28.45 9.95 150.04
N ARG A 38 -28.92 8.70 150.04
CA ARG A 38 -28.49 7.68 149.06
C ARG A 38 -28.92 8.05 147.65
N GLU A 39 -30.13 8.58 147.47
CA GLU A 39 -30.63 8.96 146.14
C GLU A 39 -30.04 10.30 145.68
N GLU A 40 -29.76 11.25 146.59
CA GLU A 40 -28.94 12.43 146.35
C GLU A 40 -27.52 12.05 145.89
N GLU A 41 -26.90 11.05 146.53
CA GLU A 41 -25.58 10.54 146.17
C GLU A 41 -25.59 9.88 144.78
N LYS A 42 -26.62 9.08 144.44
CA LYS A 42 -26.84 8.62 143.05
C LYS A 42 -27.09 9.74 142.04
N ILE A 43 -27.81 10.79 142.43
CA ILE A 43 -28.06 11.95 141.56
C ILE A 43 -26.75 12.70 141.32
N LEU A 44 -25.90 12.86 142.34
CA LEU A 44 -24.55 13.40 142.19
C LEU A 44 -23.69 12.51 141.28
N GLU A 45 -23.68 11.20 141.48
CA GLU A 45 -22.95 10.22 140.66
C GLU A 45 -23.39 10.30 139.18
N SER A 46 -24.71 10.27 138.94
CA SER A 46 -25.30 10.36 137.59
C SER A 46 -25.03 11.70 136.94
N THR A 47 -25.12 12.80 137.70
CA THR A 47 -24.80 14.16 137.22
C THR A 47 -23.32 14.29 136.91
N SER A 48 -22.44 13.64 137.69
CA SER A 48 -21.00 13.56 137.43
C SER A 48 -20.71 12.83 136.12
N GLN A 49 -21.33 11.66 135.90
CA GLN A 49 -21.21 10.89 134.65
C GLN A 49 -21.74 11.67 133.44
N ILE A 50 -22.89 12.35 133.56
CA ILE A 50 -23.43 13.21 132.49
C ILE A 50 -22.48 14.38 132.22
N LEU A 51 -21.92 15.01 133.26
CA LEU A 51 -20.96 16.10 133.12
C LEU A 51 -19.65 15.63 132.46
N GLU A 52 -19.22 14.39 132.74
CA GLU A 52 -18.06 13.76 132.10
C GLU A 52 -18.33 13.46 130.62
N VAL A 53 -19.48 12.89 130.27
CA VAL A 53 -19.90 12.68 128.87
C VAL A 53 -20.00 14.01 128.12
N VAL A 54 -20.60 15.05 128.71
CA VAL A 54 -20.68 16.40 128.12
C VAL A 54 -19.29 17.01 127.94
N LYS A 55 -18.37 16.84 128.90
CA LYS A 55 -16.96 17.23 128.74
C LYS A 55 -16.26 16.45 127.62
N SER A 56 -16.57 15.17 127.43
CA SER A 56 -16.01 14.34 126.35
C SER A 56 -16.53 14.70 124.94
N LEU A 57 -17.69 15.35 124.87
CA LEU A 57 -18.30 15.88 123.64
C LEU A 57 -17.82 17.30 123.34
N LYS A 58 -17.61 18.12 124.38
CA LYS A 58 -17.13 19.51 124.29
C LYS A 58 -15.66 19.56 123.85
N GLY A 59 -15.47 19.57 122.53
CA GLY A 59 -14.19 19.48 121.83
C GLY A 59 -14.27 18.71 120.51
N LYS A 60 -15.33 17.92 120.29
CA LYS A 60 -15.59 17.27 118.98
C LYS A 60 -16.12 18.25 117.92
N GLU A 61 -16.80 19.30 118.36
CA GLU A 61 -17.36 20.38 117.52
C GLU A 61 -16.27 21.16 116.76
N GLU A 62 -15.08 21.35 117.35
CA GLU A 62 -13.91 21.92 116.66
C GLU A 62 -13.35 20.96 115.59
N GLY A 63 -13.48 19.64 115.81
CA GLY A 63 -13.17 18.62 114.81
C GLY A 63 -14.13 18.68 113.61
N GLU A 64 -15.42 18.84 113.84
CA GLU A 64 -16.43 19.00 112.79
C GLU A 64 -16.22 20.29 111.97
N ALA A 65 -15.93 21.42 112.62
CA ALA A 65 -15.57 22.66 111.93
C ALA A 65 -14.28 22.54 111.10
N CYS A 66 -13.28 21.78 111.59
CA CYS A 66 -12.07 21.45 110.85
C CYS A 66 -12.36 20.59 109.61
N HIS A 67 -13.25 19.58 109.74
CA HIS A 67 -13.69 18.75 108.62
C HIS A 67 -14.46 19.56 107.56
N LEU A 68 -15.36 20.47 107.95
CA LEU A 68 -16.10 21.33 107.03
C LEU A 68 -15.17 22.26 106.25
N ARG A 69 -14.22 22.94 106.91
CA ARG A 69 -13.21 23.76 106.22
C ARG A 69 -12.38 22.94 105.24
N ARG A 70 -12.03 21.70 105.61
CA ARG A 70 -11.29 20.80 104.71
C ARG A 70 -12.10 20.36 103.50
N ILE A 71 -13.42 20.23 103.62
CA ILE A 71 -14.32 19.97 102.49
C ILE A 71 -14.32 21.18 101.53
N GLU A 72 -14.48 22.41 102.03
CA GLU A 72 -14.43 23.62 101.20
C GLU A 72 -13.09 23.78 100.46
N GLU A 73 -11.96 23.50 101.12
CA GLU A 73 -10.63 23.47 100.48
C GLU A 73 -10.55 22.45 99.34
N LEU A 74 -11.07 21.23 99.57
CA LEU A 74 -11.05 20.14 98.59
C LEU A 74 -11.98 20.42 97.41
N GLU A 75 -13.18 20.96 97.65
CA GLU A 75 -14.12 21.40 96.60
C GLU A 75 -13.51 22.53 95.75
N GLY A 76 -12.88 23.52 96.39
CA GLY A 76 -12.16 24.59 95.71
C GLY A 76 -11.02 24.07 94.84
N ALA A 77 -10.23 23.12 95.34
CA ALA A 77 -9.17 22.46 94.58
C ALA A 77 -9.72 21.64 93.39
N LEU A 78 -10.77 20.85 93.61
CA LEU A 78 -11.48 20.09 92.57
C LEU A 78 -12.02 21.00 91.46
N LEU A 79 -12.63 22.13 91.83
CA LEU A 79 -13.14 23.12 90.89
C LEU A 79 -12.02 23.75 90.04
N GLN A 80 -10.85 24.02 90.64
CA GLN A 80 -9.69 24.53 89.91
C GLN A 80 -9.08 23.49 88.96
N VAL A 81 -8.97 22.22 89.39
CA VAL A 81 -8.52 21.12 88.53
C VAL A 81 -9.47 20.91 87.35
N THR A 82 -10.79 20.91 87.60
CA THR A 82 -11.82 20.79 86.56
C THR A 82 -11.77 21.96 85.57
N LYS A 83 -11.61 23.20 86.05
CA LYS A 83 -11.49 24.39 85.17
C LYS A 83 -10.24 24.33 84.29
N ARG A 84 -9.10 23.91 84.84
CA ARG A 84 -7.85 23.72 84.07
C ARG A 84 -8.01 22.63 83.02
N SER A 85 -8.48 21.44 83.42
CA SER A 85 -8.65 20.32 82.48
C SER A 85 -9.66 20.64 81.38
N GLN A 86 -10.76 21.34 81.68
CA GLN A 86 -11.72 21.80 80.67
C GLN A 86 -11.10 22.78 79.67
N GLY A 87 -10.24 23.70 80.14
CA GLY A 87 -9.47 24.60 79.27
C GLY A 87 -8.52 23.87 78.33
N ASP A 88 -7.77 22.90 78.86
CA ASP A 88 -6.84 22.08 78.08
C ASP A 88 -7.58 21.20 77.04
N HIS A 89 -8.67 20.53 77.43
CA HIS A 89 -9.51 19.77 76.50
C HIS A 89 -10.07 20.65 75.38
N ARG A 90 -10.52 21.88 75.70
CA ARG A 90 -11.00 22.84 74.69
C ARG A 90 -9.90 23.25 73.71
N LYS A 91 -8.66 23.38 74.19
CA LYS A 91 -7.48 23.71 73.38
C LYS A 91 -7.09 22.54 72.47
N GLU A 92 -7.09 21.30 72.96
CA GLU A 92 -6.81 20.11 72.14
C GLU A 92 -7.91 19.86 71.10
N LEU A 93 -9.20 20.00 71.46
CA LEU A 93 -10.31 19.99 70.48
C LEU A 93 -10.10 21.02 69.37
N GLY A 94 -9.66 22.23 69.72
CA GLY A 94 -9.33 23.28 68.74
C GLY A 94 -8.14 22.94 67.83
N LYS A 95 -7.21 22.07 68.25
CA LYS A 95 -6.18 21.51 67.36
C LYS A 95 -6.73 20.39 66.48
N LEU A 96 -7.57 19.52 67.05
CA LEU A 96 -8.17 18.38 66.36
C LEU A 96 -9.02 18.85 65.16
N TYR A 97 -9.89 19.84 65.33
CA TYR A 97 -10.64 20.46 64.22
C TYR A 97 -9.74 21.06 63.13
N ARG A 98 -8.56 21.60 63.48
CA ARG A 98 -7.58 22.10 62.48
C ARG A 98 -6.92 20.96 61.71
N LEU A 99 -6.70 19.80 62.35
CA LEU A 99 -6.17 18.61 61.68
C LEU A 99 -7.25 17.97 60.78
N GLU A 100 -8.50 17.91 61.24
CA GLU A 100 -9.65 17.45 60.45
C GLU A 100 -9.83 18.28 59.16
N ASN A 101 -9.83 19.62 59.26
CA ASN A 101 -9.91 20.51 58.09
C ASN A 101 -8.73 20.33 57.12
N LYS A 102 -7.51 20.07 57.63
CA LYS A 102 -6.36 19.73 56.79
C LYS A 102 -6.52 18.38 56.11
N LEU A 103 -7.03 17.37 56.83
CA LEU A 103 -7.29 16.03 56.28
C LEU A 103 -8.35 16.08 55.18
N ALA A 104 -9.43 16.83 55.38
CA ALA A 104 -10.47 17.07 54.36
C ALA A 104 -9.90 17.76 53.10
N SER A 105 -9.03 18.76 53.29
CA SER A 105 -8.35 19.46 52.19
C SER A 105 -7.40 18.55 51.41
N LEU A 106 -6.66 17.67 52.10
CA LEU A 106 -5.80 16.66 51.48
C LEU A 106 -6.61 15.58 50.76
N ALA A 107 -7.73 15.14 51.32
CA ALA A 107 -8.62 14.18 50.69
C ALA A 107 -9.22 14.72 49.38
N LEU A 108 -9.65 15.99 49.36
CA LEU A 108 -10.13 16.66 48.15
C LEU A 108 -9.03 16.78 47.08
N SER A 109 -7.85 17.26 47.46
CA SER A 109 -6.70 17.35 46.55
C SER A 109 -6.31 15.98 45.97
N ASN A 110 -6.31 14.94 46.80
CA ASN A 110 -6.02 13.57 46.37
C ASN A 110 -7.08 13.04 45.38
N ALA A 111 -8.36 13.36 45.58
CA ALA A 111 -9.43 13.01 44.64
C ALA A 111 -9.27 13.74 43.29
N GLU A 112 -8.91 15.03 43.29
CA GLU A 112 -8.60 15.75 42.05
C GLU A 112 -7.41 15.15 41.29
N TRP A 113 -6.31 14.82 41.99
CA TRP A 113 -5.13 14.21 41.39
C TRP A 113 -5.41 12.81 40.86
N ALA A 114 -6.23 12.02 41.56
CA ALA A 114 -6.72 10.74 41.07
C ALA A 114 -7.47 10.94 39.74
N GLY A 115 -8.48 11.80 39.70
CA GLY A 115 -9.24 12.09 38.47
C GLY A 115 -8.38 12.59 37.30
N LYS A 116 -7.42 13.50 37.56
CA LYS A 116 -6.44 13.97 36.56
C LYS A 116 -5.56 12.82 36.04
N SER A 117 -5.12 11.92 36.92
CA SER A 117 -4.31 10.76 36.54
C SER A 117 -5.09 9.73 35.70
N GLU A 118 -6.37 9.54 35.98
CA GLU A 118 -7.24 8.64 35.22
C GLU A 118 -7.58 9.20 33.85
N ALA A 119 -7.84 10.52 33.75
CA ALA A 119 -8.02 11.20 32.47
C ALA A 119 -6.77 11.07 31.58
N ALA A 120 -5.58 11.37 32.12
CA ALA A 120 -4.31 11.23 31.40
C ALA A 120 -4.04 9.78 30.96
N ARG A 121 -4.32 8.78 31.83
CA ARG A 121 -4.25 7.35 31.48
C ARG A 121 -5.22 7.00 30.33
N GLY A 122 -6.44 7.55 30.36
CA GLY A 122 -7.44 7.35 29.30
C GLY A 122 -7.08 8.02 27.96
N GLU A 123 -6.34 9.12 27.98
CA GLU A 123 -5.77 9.75 26.77
C GLU A 123 -4.59 8.96 26.24
N PHE A 124 -3.69 8.48 27.10
CA PHE A 124 -2.58 7.61 26.71
C PHE A 124 -3.07 6.32 26.02
N HIS A 125 -4.09 5.66 26.58
CA HIS A 125 -4.67 4.46 25.96
C HIS A 125 -5.34 4.75 24.60
N ARG A 126 -6.00 5.91 24.42
CA ARG A 126 -6.53 6.33 23.11
C ARG A 126 -5.42 6.53 22.10
N SER A 127 -4.40 7.32 22.43
CA SER A 127 -3.22 7.53 21.57
C SER A 127 -2.52 6.22 21.19
N LEU A 128 -2.39 5.28 22.13
CA LEU A 128 -1.80 3.97 21.87
C LEU A 128 -2.67 3.12 20.93
N SER A 129 -4.00 3.19 21.06
CA SER A 129 -4.95 2.55 20.14
C SER A 129 -4.83 3.11 18.72
N ASP A 130 -4.81 4.44 18.58
CA ASP A 130 -4.71 5.12 17.28
C ASP A 130 -3.39 4.78 16.56
N VAL A 131 -2.26 4.80 17.28
CA VAL A 131 -0.95 4.37 16.74
C VAL A 131 -0.96 2.90 16.34
N SER A 132 -1.58 2.02 17.15
CA SER A 132 -1.68 0.58 16.85
C SER A 132 -2.54 0.33 15.60
N GLN A 133 -3.64 1.06 15.44
CA GLN A 133 -4.51 1.00 14.27
C GLN A 133 -3.80 1.52 13.00
N ALA A 134 -3.12 2.66 13.09
CA ALA A 134 -2.33 3.22 11.99
C ALA A 134 -1.21 2.26 11.56
N HIS A 135 -0.49 1.65 12.51
CA HIS A 135 0.53 0.65 12.23
C HIS A 135 -0.07 -0.60 11.54
N SER A 136 -1.21 -1.11 12.02
CA SER A 136 -1.91 -2.24 11.39
C SER A 136 -2.32 -1.94 9.95
N ALA A 137 -2.85 -0.73 9.69
CA ALA A 137 -3.20 -0.30 8.34
C ALA A 137 -1.98 -0.20 7.42
N HIS A 138 -0.85 0.30 7.93
CA HIS A 138 0.41 0.40 7.19
C HIS A 138 0.99 -0.98 6.85
N VAL A 139 0.99 -1.93 7.80
CA VAL A 139 1.41 -3.32 7.56
C VAL A 139 0.54 -4.00 6.50
N LYS A 140 -0.79 -3.81 6.53
CA LYS A 140 -1.69 -4.33 5.49
C LYS A 140 -1.42 -3.73 4.12
N ASN A 141 -1.06 -2.44 4.04
CA ASN A 141 -0.67 -1.79 2.79
C ASN A 141 0.63 -2.40 2.23
N PHE A 142 1.67 -2.59 3.06
CA PHE A 142 2.89 -3.29 2.63
C PHE A 142 2.62 -4.73 2.18
N GLN A 143 1.80 -5.50 2.91
CA GLN A 143 1.41 -6.85 2.50
C GLN A 143 0.73 -6.84 1.11
N LYS A 144 -0.14 -5.86 0.84
CA LYS A 144 -0.74 -5.65 -0.49
C LYS A 144 0.32 -5.34 -1.54
N ARG A 145 1.21 -4.36 -1.29
CA ARG A 145 2.23 -3.95 -2.28
C ARG A 145 3.25 -5.06 -2.57
N ILE A 146 3.61 -5.87 -1.57
CA ILE A 146 4.47 -7.06 -1.77
C ILE A 146 3.79 -8.07 -2.71
N LYS A 147 2.48 -8.31 -2.54
CA LYS A 147 1.71 -9.18 -3.44
C LYS A 147 1.60 -8.62 -4.86
N GLU A 148 1.37 -7.31 -5.01
CA GLU A 148 1.38 -6.62 -6.32
C GLU A 148 2.74 -6.78 -7.01
N LEU A 149 3.85 -6.47 -6.33
CA LEU A 149 5.21 -6.62 -6.85
C LEU A 149 5.54 -8.07 -7.25
N TYR A 150 5.02 -9.06 -6.52
CA TYR A 150 5.18 -10.47 -6.90
C TYR A 150 4.44 -10.79 -8.21
N ASN A 151 3.22 -10.28 -8.38
CA ASN A 151 2.45 -10.45 -9.62
C ASN A 151 3.11 -9.72 -10.80
N GLU A 152 3.56 -8.47 -10.60
CA GLU A 152 4.33 -7.68 -11.58
C GLU A 152 5.59 -8.44 -12.04
N ARG A 153 6.31 -9.08 -11.11
CA ARG A 153 7.50 -9.89 -11.38
C ARG A 153 7.22 -11.13 -12.22
N GLU A 154 6.13 -11.86 -11.94
CA GLU A 154 5.78 -13.04 -12.73
C GLU A 154 5.27 -12.65 -14.14
N ALA A 155 4.54 -11.54 -14.29
CA ALA A 155 4.18 -11.01 -15.61
C ALA A 155 5.42 -10.64 -16.46
N LEU A 156 6.40 -9.95 -15.88
CA LEU A 156 7.67 -9.63 -16.56
C LEU A 156 8.49 -10.88 -16.93
N LYS A 157 8.36 -11.96 -16.16
CA LYS A 157 9.01 -13.25 -16.43
C LYS A 157 8.36 -13.95 -17.61
N GLU A 158 7.04 -13.92 -17.73
CA GLU A 158 6.30 -14.40 -18.89
C GLU A 158 6.65 -13.60 -20.16
N GLU A 159 6.65 -12.26 -20.09
CA GLU A 159 7.03 -11.38 -21.20
C GLU A 159 8.46 -11.66 -21.68
N ARG A 160 9.42 -11.80 -20.76
CA ARG A 160 10.81 -12.15 -21.06
C ARG A 160 10.92 -13.50 -21.78
N ASP A 161 10.12 -14.49 -21.38
CA ASP A 161 10.18 -15.82 -21.98
C ASP A 161 9.47 -15.88 -23.34
N TRP A 162 8.43 -15.06 -23.56
CA TRP A 162 7.89 -14.77 -24.89
C TRP A 162 8.92 -14.09 -25.81
N LEU A 163 9.56 -13.00 -25.35
CA LEU A 163 10.62 -12.29 -26.08
C LEU A 163 11.78 -13.22 -26.46
N ARG A 164 12.17 -14.13 -25.55
CA ARG A 164 13.19 -15.15 -25.82
C ARG A 164 12.78 -16.06 -26.99
N GLY A 165 11.51 -16.47 -27.05
CA GLY A 165 10.95 -17.24 -28.16
C GLY A 165 11.02 -16.49 -29.50
N GLU A 166 10.61 -15.22 -29.51
CA GLU A 166 10.68 -14.38 -30.73
C GLU A 166 12.13 -14.14 -31.21
N VAL A 167 13.08 -13.95 -30.29
CA VAL A 167 14.51 -13.81 -30.64
C VAL A 167 15.07 -15.09 -31.28
N VAL A 168 14.63 -16.28 -30.84
CA VAL A 168 15.02 -17.55 -31.47
C VAL A 168 14.46 -17.64 -32.90
N LYS A 169 13.16 -17.38 -33.10
CA LYS A 169 12.53 -17.35 -34.43
C LYS A 169 13.22 -16.36 -35.37
N ALA A 170 13.49 -15.14 -34.90
CA ALA A 170 14.17 -14.11 -35.69
C ALA A 170 15.61 -14.53 -36.09
N ARG A 171 16.31 -15.25 -35.21
CA ARG A 171 17.64 -15.83 -35.51
C ARG A 171 17.54 -16.94 -36.57
N GLU A 172 16.53 -17.79 -36.53
CA GLU A 172 16.27 -18.83 -37.54
C GLU A 172 15.95 -18.24 -38.91
N VAL A 173 15.05 -17.23 -38.97
CA VAL A 173 14.76 -16.50 -40.21
C VAL A 173 16.02 -15.81 -40.75
N SER A 174 16.83 -15.19 -39.88
CA SER A 174 18.09 -14.54 -40.29
C SER A 174 19.13 -15.54 -40.81
N SER A 175 19.27 -16.72 -40.20
CA SER A 175 20.21 -17.74 -40.68
C SER A 175 19.75 -18.37 -41.99
N GLY A 176 18.43 -18.58 -42.16
CA GLY A 176 17.82 -18.98 -43.43
C GLY A 176 18.08 -17.97 -44.55
N ALA A 177 17.83 -16.68 -44.30
CA ALA A 177 18.09 -15.61 -45.26
C ALA A 177 19.58 -15.45 -45.63
N LYS A 178 20.49 -15.66 -44.66
CA LYS A 178 21.93 -15.72 -44.92
C LYS A 178 22.28 -16.91 -45.82
N LYS A 179 21.71 -18.09 -45.57
CA LYS A 179 21.93 -19.28 -46.40
C LYS A 179 21.45 -19.06 -47.83
N THR A 180 20.23 -18.56 -48.03
CA THR A 180 19.69 -18.30 -49.38
C THR A 180 20.48 -17.23 -50.13
N THR A 181 20.92 -16.16 -49.47
CA THR A 181 21.78 -15.14 -50.11
C THR A 181 23.16 -15.67 -50.50
N PHE A 182 23.78 -16.53 -49.68
CA PHE A 182 25.01 -17.25 -50.06
C PHE A 182 24.81 -18.20 -51.24
N GLU A 183 23.73 -18.97 -51.27
CA GLU A 183 23.40 -19.88 -52.38
C GLU A 183 23.13 -19.12 -53.69
N THR A 184 22.39 -18.02 -53.63
CA THR A 184 22.14 -17.14 -54.79
C THR A 184 23.44 -16.55 -55.33
N ARG A 185 24.31 -16.01 -54.47
CA ARG A 185 25.63 -15.49 -54.88
C ARG A 185 26.52 -16.56 -55.49
N ARG A 186 26.46 -17.80 -54.99
CA ARG A 186 27.20 -18.95 -55.57
C ARG A 186 26.71 -19.30 -56.97
N ARG A 187 25.40 -19.30 -57.21
CA ARG A 187 24.80 -19.51 -58.55
C ARG A 187 25.16 -18.37 -59.51
N GLU A 188 25.14 -17.13 -59.03
CA GLU A 188 25.53 -15.95 -59.80
C GLU A 188 26.97 -16.02 -60.30
N GLU A 189 27.94 -16.37 -59.43
CA GLU A 189 29.34 -16.53 -59.86
C GLU A 189 29.55 -17.72 -60.81
N LEU A 190 28.79 -18.81 -60.65
CA LEU A 190 28.80 -19.92 -61.61
C LEU A 190 28.34 -19.46 -62.99
N LEU A 191 27.17 -18.79 -63.08
CA LEU A 191 26.65 -18.23 -64.32
C LEU A 191 27.60 -17.18 -64.93
N LYS A 192 28.23 -16.32 -64.13
CA LYS A 192 29.27 -15.40 -64.61
C LYS A 192 30.46 -16.15 -65.21
N SER A 193 30.91 -17.25 -64.60
CA SER A 193 32.01 -18.06 -65.14
C SER A 193 31.64 -18.76 -66.46
N GLU A 194 30.40 -19.24 -66.56
CA GLU A 194 29.85 -19.84 -67.78
C GLU A 194 29.73 -18.81 -68.91
N VAL A 195 29.19 -17.61 -68.63
CA VAL A 195 29.12 -16.50 -69.60
C VAL A 195 30.51 -16.05 -70.05
N ARG A 196 31.52 -16.01 -69.15
CA ARG A 196 32.92 -15.74 -69.54
C ARG A 196 33.48 -16.84 -70.46
N SER A 197 33.18 -18.11 -70.17
CA SER A 197 33.62 -19.25 -71.00
C SER A 197 32.98 -19.24 -72.39
N LEU A 198 31.66 -19.04 -72.46
CA LEU A 198 30.93 -18.92 -73.72
C LEU A 198 31.40 -17.71 -74.55
N ARG A 199 31.66 -16.57 -73.90
CA ARG A 199 32.26 -15.39 -74.54
C ARG A 199 33.62 -15.73 -75.16
N ALA A 200 34.53 -16.36 -74.41
CA ALA A 200 35.83 -16.77 -74.93
C ALA A 200 35.72 -17.77 -76.09
N LEU A 201 34.76 -18.70 -76.06
CA LEU A 201 34.48 -19.63 -77.16
C LEU A 201 33.98 -18.90 -78.43
N VAL A 202 33.09 -17.92 -78.28
CA VAL A 202 32.59 -17.08 -79.38
C VAL A 202 33.72 -16.20 -79.96
N GLU A 203 34.53 -15.58 -79.11
CA GLU A 203 35.68 -14.78 -79.53
C GLU A 203 36.72 -15.65 -80.29
N ASN A 204 37.07 -16.84 -79.78
CA ASN A 204 37.97 -17.78 -80.45
C ASN A 204 37.41 -18.35 -81.76
N SER A 205 36.09 -18.52 -81.88
CA SER A 205 35.45 -18.98 -83.12
C SER A 205 35.19 -17.86 -84.14
N SER A 206 35.27 -16.58 -83.75
CA SER A 206 35.14 -15.45 -84.67
C SER A 206 36.19 -15.46 -85.81
N GLY A 207 37.41 -15.93 -85.51
CA GLY A 207 38.47 -16.13 -86.52
C GLY A 207 38.19 -17.24 -87.55
N TRP A 208 37.15 -18.07 -87.35
CA TRP A 208 36.65 -19.02 -88.35
C TRP A 208 35.63 -18.38 -89.29
N ARG A 209 34.93 -17.32 -88.86
CA ARG A 209 33.96 -16.59 -89.68
C ARG A 209 34.65 -15.75 -90.75
N GLY A 210 35.79 -15.13 -90.44
CA GLY A 210 36.63 -14.43 -91.42
C GLY A 210 37.10 -15.37 -92.53
N ARG A 211 37.88 -16.40 -92.16
CA ARG A 211 38.42 -17.38 -93.13
C ARG A 211 37.37 -18.02 -94.03
N ARG A 212 36.20 -18.44 -93.50
CA ARG A 212 35.13 -18.98 -94.35
C ARG A 212 34.55 -17.96 -95.34
N MET A 213 34.53 -16.67 -95.00
CA MET A 213 34.05 -15.64 -95.91
C MET A 213 35.09 -15.32 -96.97
N GLU A 214 36.37 -15.26 -96.59
CA GLU A 214 37.53 -15.09 -97.49
C GLU A 214 37.63 -16.25 -98.51
N ASP A 215 37.52 -17.50 -98.05
CA ASP A 215 37.52 -18.71 -98.90
C ASP A 215 36.33 -18.71 -99.88
N LEU A 216 35.15 -18.27 -99.43
CA LEU A 216 33.94 -18.18 -100.26
C LEU A 216 34.07 -17.07 -101.31
N GLU A 217 34.59 -15.90 -100.92
CA GLU A 217 34.82 -14.78 -101.83
C GLU A 217 35.87 -15.14 -102.90
N GLU A 218 36.95 -15.81 -102.52
CA GLU A 218 37.97 -16.34 -103.44
C GLU A 218 37.40 -17.43 -104.36
N ALA A 219 36.54 -18.33 -103.86
CA ALA A 219 35.86 -19.34 -104.68
C ALA A 219 34.90 -18.72 -105.70
N VAL A 220 34.10 -17.72 -105.30
CA VAL A 220 33.21 -16.96 -106.20
C VAL A 220 34.02 -16.20 -107.24
N ARG A 221 35.10 -15.52 -106.84
CA ARG A 221 36.03 -14.82 -107.74
C ARG A 221 36.65 -15.75 -108.79
N ARG A 222 37.04 -16.97 -108.39
CA ARG A 222 37.53 -18.01 -109.32
C ARG A 222 36.45 -18.50 -110.28
N ALA A 223 35.23 -18.76 -109.79
CA ALA A 223 34.11 -19.17 -110.63
C ALA A 223 33.76 -18.11 -111.68
N VAL A 224 33.71 -16.83 -111.29
CA VAL A 224 33.49 -15.70 -112.20
C VAL A 224 34.62 -15.62 -113.24
N ASN A 225 35.90 -15.70 -112.82
CA ASN A 225 37.02 -15.69 -113.76
C ASN A 225 36.99 -16.86 -114.77
N ILE A 226 36.61 -18.07 -114.34
CA ILE A 226 36.43 -19.21 -115.24
C ILE A 226 35.32 -18.95 -116.25
N VAL A 227 34.16 -18.49 -115.79
CA VAL A 227 33.00 -18.18 -116.65
C VAL A 227 33.33 -17.05 -117.64
N SER A 228 34.11 -16.05 -117.24
CA SER A 228 34.57 -14.96 -118.11
C SER A 228 35.68 -15.36 -119.10
N ALA A 229 36.39 -16.47 -118.85
CA ALA A 229 37.47 -16.96 -119.71
C ALA A 229 37.03 -18.02 -120.74
N LEU A 230 35.77 -18.48 -120.70
CA LEU A 230 35.26 -19.43 -121.71
C LEU A 230 35.07 -18.75 -123.08
N PRO A 231 35.56 -19.34 -124.18
CA PRO A 231 35.40 -18.80 -125.53
C PRO A 231 34.00 -19.11 -126.09
N VAL A 232 32.96 -18.61 -125.42
CA VAL A 232 31.59 -18.57 -125.94
C VAL A 232 31.28 -17.13 -126.34
N GLY A 233 31.02 -16.94 -127.64
CA GLY A 233 30.95 -15.62 -128.26
C GLY A 233 29.94 -14.65 -127.65
N HIS A 234 30.23 -13.36 -127.84
CA HIS A 234 29.46 -12.23 -127.33
C HIS A 234 27.93 -12.34 -127.53
N HIS A 235 27.23 -11.98 -126.45
CA HIS A 235 25.84 -11.52 -126.37
C HIS A 235 24.67 -12.48 -126.73
N VAL A 236 23.63 -12.37 -125.89
CA VAL A 236 22.22 -12.81 -126.05
C VAL A 236 21.81 -14.22 -125.55
N LYS A 237 22.68 -15.25 -125.47
CA LYS A 237 22.17 -16.62 -125.16
C LYS A 237 22.16 -17.14 -123.71
N ASN A 238 22.93 -16.56 -122.77
CA ASN A 238 23.01 -17.06 -121.38
C ASN A 238 22.22 -16.24 -120.34
N GLN A 239 21.49 -15.18 -120.74
CA GLN A 239 20.77 -14.32 -119.78
C GLN A 239 19.79 -15.11 -118.91
N ALA A 240 19.05 -16.07 -119.48
CA ALA A 240 18.14 -16.94 -118.74
C ALA A 240 18.86 -17.84 -117.71
N ALA A 241 20.07 -18.31 -118.02
CA ALA A 241 20.85 -19.15 -117.10
C ALA A 241 21.36 -18.34 -115.89
N PHE A 242 21.83 -17.11 -116.12
CA PHE A 242 22.18 -16.20 -115.02
C PHE A 242 20.95 -15.78 -114.21
N GLU A 243 19.79 -15.57 -114.84
CA GLU A 243 18.55 -15.27 -114.12
C GLU A 243 18.09 -16.43 -113.23
N VAL A 244 18.15 -17.68 -113.70
CA VAL A 244 17.87 -18.86 -112.86
C VAL A 244 18.87 -18.99 -111.72
N LEU A 245 20.16 -18.73 -111.95
CA LEU A 245 21.19 -18.82 -110.92
C LEU A 245 21.00 -17.73 -109.83
N LEU A 246 20.74 -16.48 -110.24
CA LEU A 246 20.46 -15.38 -109.32
C LEU A 246 19.15 -15.61 -108.55
N GLN A 247 18.08 -16.07 -109.20
CA GLN A 247 16.83 -16.43 -108.52
C GLN A 247 17.06 -17.56 -107.51
N THR A 248 17.89 -18.56 -107.85
CA THR A 248 18.23 -19.65 -106.92
C THR A 248 18.95 -19.10 -105.69
N LEU A 249 19.95 -18.22 -105.86
CA LEU A 249 20.68 -17.58 -104.77
C LEU A 249 19.82 -16.68 -103.89
N VAL A 250 18.81 -16.01 -104.47
CA VAL A 250 17.79 -15.26 -103.72
C VAL A 250 16.88 -16.23 -102.94
N ASN A 251 16.42 -17.32 -103.56
CA ASN A 251 15.55 -18.31 -102.93
C ASN A 251 16.21 -19.04 -101.75
N VAL A 252 17.55 -19.21 -101.77
CA VAL A 252 18.31 -19.74 -100.62
C VAL A 252 18.88 -18.66 -99.70
N SER A 253 18.42 -17.42 -99.83
CA SER A 253 18.78 -16.26 -98.99
C SER A 253 20.29 -15.94 -98.93
N ILE A 254 21.04 -16.27 -99.99
CA ILE A 254 22.46 -15.89 -100.14
C ILE A 254 22.58 -14.49 -100.75
N LEU A 255 21.65 -14.09 -101.61
CA LEU A 255 21.52 -12.72 -102.10
C LEU A 255 20.25 -12.09 -101.53
N ASP A 256 20.41 -10.99 -100.78
CA ASP A 256 19.32 -10.11 -100.36
C ASP A 256 19.17 -8.90 -101.29
N GLN A 257 18.21 -8.03 -100.97
CA GLN A 257 17.86 -6.86 -101.77
C GLN A 257 18.96 -5.78 -101.82
N GLU A 258 19.89 -5.76 -100.87
CA GLU A 258 21.02 -4.83 -100.85
C GLU A 258 22.20 -5.41 -101.64
N ASN A 259 22.57 -6.66 -101.35
CA ASN A 259 23.70 -7.36 -101.94
C ASN A 259 23.57 -7.58 -103.45
N ILE A 260 22.36 -7.83 -103.95
CA ILE A 260 22.11 -7.98 -105.40
C ILE A 260 22.34 -6.67 -106.20
N ARG A 261 22.31 -5.51 -105.53
CA ARG A 261 22.60 -4.20 -106.14
C ARG A 261 24.10 -3.90 -106.19
N GLY A 262 24.95 -4.78 -105.63
CA GLY A 262 26.40 -4.64 -105.64
C GLY A 262 27.00 -4.59 -107.05
N PRO A 263 28.08 -3.81 -107.29
CA PRO A 263 28.65 -3.62 -108.63
C PRO A 263 29.07 -4.91 -109.36
N ALA A 264 29.38 -5.97 -108.61
CA ALA A 264 29.74 -7.28 -109.15
C ALA A 264 28.54 -8.11 -109.65
N VAL A 265 27.32 -7.85 -109.15
CA VAL A 265 26.12 -8.64 -109.46
C VAL A 265 25.18 -7.88 -110.40
N LEU A 266 25.16 -6.55 -110.29
CA LEU A 266 24.30 -5.66 -111.07
C LEU A 266 24.38 -5.87 -112.60
N PRO A 267 25.56 -6.10 -113.25
CA PRO A 267 25.64 -6.32 -114.69
C PRO A 267 24.89 -7.57 -115.18
N PHE A 268 24.74 -8.58 -114.33
CA PHE A 268 24.07 -9.85 -114.66
C PHE A 268 22.54 -9.78 -114.51
N CYS A 269 22.02 -8.75 -113.83
CA CYS A 269 20.58 -8.58 -113.59
C CYS A 269 19.78 -8.24 -114.86
N GLY A 270 20.45 -7.92 -115.97
CA GLY A 270 19.80 -7.63 -117.27
C GLY A 270 18.93 -6.36 -117.26
N PRO A 271 18.24 -6.06 -118.37
CA PRO A 271 17.56 -4.78 -118.57
C PRO A 271 16.36 -4.53 -117.65
N LYS A 272 15.83 -5.57 -117.00
CA LYS A 272 14.74 -5.47 -116.00
C LYS A 272 15.25 -5.17 -114.57
N GLY A 273 16.57 -5.12 -114.35
CA GLY A 273 17.17 -4.82 -113.06
C GLY A 273 17.00 -5.92 -111.99
N PRO A 274 17.54 -5.70 -110.78
CA PRO A 274 17.58 -6.71 -109.72
C PRO A 274 16.24 -6.93 -109.00
N ASN A 275 15.31 -5.96 -109.00
CA ASN A 275 14.07 -6.07 -108.21
C ASN A 275 13.17 -7.24 -108.68
N LYS A 276 13.24 -7.60 -109.96
CA LYS A 276 12.45 -8.69 -110.57
C LYS A 276 12.58 -10.06 -109.90
N PHE A 277 13.69 -10.30 -109.17
CA PHE A 277 13.93 -11.56 -108.45
C PHE A 277 13.20 -11.64 -107.11
N PHE A 278 12.64 -10.52 -106.64
CA PHE A 278 11.87 -10.37 -105.41
C PHE A 278 10.39 -10.04 -105.70
N ASP A 279 10.09 -9.45 -106.87
CA ASP A 279 8.74 -9.06 -107.31
C ASP A 279 7.92 -10.25 -107.86
N ALA A 280 7.76 -11.32 -107.07
CA ALA A 280 6.87 -12.45 -107.37
C ALA A 280 5.42 -12.16 -106.91
N GLY A 281 4.68 -11.39 -107.70
CA GLY A 281 3.31 -11.01 -107.39
C GLY A 281 2.27 -12.14 -107.56
N SER A 282 1.60 -12.47 -106.45
CA SER A 282 0.14 -12.73 -106.38
C SER A 282 -0.51 -13.66 -107.41
N HIS A 283 -0.59 -14.96 -107.10
CA HIS A 283 -1.74 -15.82 -107.46
C HIS A 283 -1.86 -17.00 -106.46
N GLY A 284 -2.98 -17.06 -105.72
CA GLY A 284 -3.56 -18.34 -105.27
C GLY A 284 -4.64 -18.79 -106.26
N PRO A 285 -5.42 -19.87 -106.01
CA PRO A 285 -5.55 -20.66 -104.77
C PRO A 285 -5.43 -22.20 -104.98
N GLU A 286 -5.48 -22.99 -103.90
CA GLU A 286 -6.19 -24.28 -103.91
C GLU A 286 -6.68 -24.69 -102.50
N GLU A 287 -7.97 -25.01 -102.38
CA GLU A 287 -8.62 -25.52 -101.16
C GLU A 287 -8.58 -27.06 -101.10
N VAL A 288 -8.22 -27.63 -99.96
CA VAL A 288 -8.60 -29.00 -99.57
C VAL A 288 -8.70 -29.09 -98.03
N PRO A 289 -9.45 -30.05 -97.44
CA PRO A 289 -10.85 -29.86 -97.05
C PRO A 289 -11.05 -29.91 -95.51
N PRO A 290 -12.26 -29.62 -94.98
CA PRO A 290 -12.50 -29.60 -93.54
C PRO A 290 -12.68 -31.00 -92.94
N ALA A 291 -12.00 -31.28 -91.83
CA ALA A 291 -12.22 -32.46 -91.01
C ALA A 291 -12.38 -32.09 -89.53
N ASN A 292 -13.59 -32.31 -89.01
CA ASN A 292 -13.84 -32.52 -87.58
C ASN A 292 -13.02 -33.77 -87.12
N SER A 293 -12.70 -34.04 -85.87
CA SER A 293 -13.24 -33.60 -84.57
C SER A 293 -12.33 -34.09 -83.44
N PHE A 294 -12.21 -33.36 -82.33
CA PHE A 294 -12.37 -34.01 -81.02
C PHE A 294 -12.91 -33.06 -79.95
N VAL A 295 -13.71 -33.61 -79.04
CA VAL A 295 -14.49 -32.90 -78.04
C VAL A 295 -13.75 -32.89 -76.70
N GLY A 296 -13.72 -31.74 -76.02
CA GLY A 296 -13.10 -31.60 -74.69
C GLY A 296 -13.63 -30.38 -73.94
N TRP A 297 -14.68 -30.59 -73.13
CA TRP A 297 -15.33 -29.56 -72.31
C TRP A 297 -14.45 -29.23 -71.08
N GLY A 298 -14.50 -28.06 -70.43
CA GLY A 298 -15.31 -26.86 -70.69
C GLY A 298 -15.20 -25.82 -69.56
N TYR A 299 -16.12 -24.85 -69.56
CA TYR A 299 -16.44 -23.85 -68.51
C TYR A 299 -15.52 -22.64 -68.28
N HIS A 300 -15.93 -21.52 -68.89
CA HIS A 300 -15.90 -20.20 -68.26
C HIS A 300 -17.16 -19.99 -67.41
N LEU A 301 -17.00 -19.71 -66.11
CA LEU A 301 -17.92 -18.91 -65.25
C LEU A 301 -17.04 -18.32 -64.14
N SER A 302 -16.49 -17.10 -64.29
CA SER A 302 -17.11 -15.80 -63.97
C SER A 302 -16.58 -15.23 -62.64
N PRO A 303 -16.42 -13.91 -62.50
CA PRO A 303 -15.66 -13.30 -61.40
C PRO A 303 -16.54 -12.99 -60.18
N LEU A 304 -16.05 -13.29 -58.97
CA LEU A 304 -16.80 -13.05 -57.73
C LEU A 304 -16.35 -11.78 -56.98
N CYS A 305 -17.23 -10.78 -57.07
CA CYS A 305 -17.57 -9.72 -56.11
C CYS A 305 -16.55 -9.04 -55.17
N ARG A 306 -16.65 -7.71 -55.21
CA ARG A 306 -16.24 -6.72 -54.20
C ARG A 306 -16.93 -6.87 -52.83
N SER A 307 -16.12 -6.65 -51.77
CA SER A 307 -16.39 -5.73 -50.62
C SER A 307 -17.45 -6.14 -49.56
N PRO A 308 -17.65 -5.35 -48.47
CA PRO A 308 -16.69 -5.06 -47.39
C PRO A 308 -17.29 -5.13 -45.95
N GLU A 309 -16.45 -5.24 -44.92
CA GLU A 309 -16.72 -4.88 -43.50
C GLU A 309 -15.37 -4.96 -42.74
N GLU A 310 -14.78 -3.94 -42.10
CA GLU A 310 -15.25 -2.78 -41.31
C GLU A 310 -15.53 -3.08 -39.82
N GLY A 311 -14.51 -3.63 -39.14
CA GLY A 311 -14.42 -3.69 -37.67
C GLY A 311 -13.58 -2.53 -37.11
N GLN A 312 -14.22 -1.65 -36.33
CA GLN A 312 -13.64 -0.39 -35.85
C GLN A 312 -12.59 -0.56 -34.75
N ILE A 313 -11.46 0.16 -34.83
CA ILE A 313 -10.74 0.65 -33.64
C ILE A 313 -10.34 2.12 -33.84
N THR A 314 -10.83 2.97 -32.96
CA THR A 314 -10.63 4.44 -32.95
C THR A 314 -9.16 4.84 -32.76
N PRO A 315 -8.63 5.84 -33.49
CA PRO A 315 -7.29 6.36 -33.23
C PRO A 315 -7.29 7.31 -32.02
N LEU A 316 -6.66 6.90 -30.92
CA LEU A 316 -6.54 7.77 -29.74
C LEU A 316 -5.51 8.89 -29.99
N LYS A 317 -5.97 10.13 -29.90
CA LYS A 317 -5.20 11.36 -30.12
C LYS A 317 -4.64 11.88 -28.80
N ALA A 318 -3.50 12.58 -28.86
CA ALA A 318 -2.91 13.45 -27.81
C ALA A 318 -2.39 12.72 -26.54
N ARG A 319 -1.08 12.77 -26.23
CA ARG A 319 -0.26 13.92 -25.76
C ARG A 319 -0.57 14.31 -24.32
N TRP A 320 0.34 13.99 -23.39
CA TRP A 320 0.71 14.87 -22.28
C TRP A 320 2.18 14.67 -21.88
N LEU A 321 2.92 15.78 -21.85
CA LEU A 321 4.22 15.89 -21.16
C LEU A 321 3.95 16.03 -19.65
N GLY A 322 4.82 15.45 -18.82
CA GLY A 322 4.71 15.51 -17.37
C GLY A 322 6.07 15.35 -16.69
N GLN A 323 6.91 16.37 -16.77
CA GLN A 323 8.02 16.53 -15.82
C GLN A 323 7.44 16.80 -14.42
N SER A 324 7.91 16.06 -13.41
CA SER A 324 7.72 16.42 -12.01
C SER A 324 9.01 16.14 -11.24
N VAL A 325 9.67 17.22 -10.82
CA VAL A 325 10.83 17.20 -9.92
C VAL A 325 10.36 16.81 -8.51
N PRO A 326 11.10 15.98 -7.74
CA PRO A 326 10.75 15.72 -6.34
C PRO A 326 10.94 16.99 -5.49
N PRO A 327 10.01 17.31 -4.57
CA PRO A 327 10.10 18.53 -3.78
C PRO A 327 11.25 18.48 -2.76
N ALA A 328 11.84 19.65 -2.51
CA ALA A 328 12.88 19.81 -1.50
C ALA A 328 12.37 19.53 -0.07
N ALA A 329 13.26 19.04 0.79
CA ALA A 329 12.97 18.80 2.20
C ALA A 329 12.62 20.12 2.93
N PRO A 330 11.72 20.10 3.93
CA PRO A 330 11.46 21.27 4.77
C PRO A 330 12.72 21.62 5.59
N GLN A 331 13.25 22.83 5.38
CA GLN A 331 14.16 23.43 6.32
C GLN A 331 13.39 23.76 7.60
N GLN A 332 13.72 23.11 8.73
CA GLN A 332 13.40 23.66 10.04
C GLN A 332 14.53 24.60 10.47
N ALA A 333 14.17 25.84 10.80
CA ALA A 333 15.10 26.84 11.27
C ALA A 333 14.77 27.25 12.72
N SER A 334 15.76 27.13 13.60
CA SER A 334 15.86 27.79 14.93
C SER A 334 14.86 27.36 16.03
N PRO A 335 15.12 27.67 17.33
CA PRO A 335 16.16 28.58 17.84
C PRO A 335 17.12 28.03 18.92
N ARG A 336 18.08 28.90 19.27
CA ARG A 336 19.00 28.91 20.42
C ARG A 336 18.49 28.21 21.71
N GLU A 337 19.38 27.41 22.30
CA GLU A 337 19.73 27.47 23.73
C GLU A 337 21.26 27.39 23.87
N GLY A 338 21.91 27.98 24.88
CA GLY A 338 21.34 28.86 25.89
C GLY A 338 21.80 28.64 27.34
N ARG A 339 22.82 27.82 27.61
CA ARG A 339 23.53 27.75 28.90
C ARG A 339 24.89 27.09 28.76
#